data_AF-G1Q1F4-F1
#
_entry.id   AF-G1Q1F4-F1
#
_cell.length_a   1.000
_cell.length_b   1.000
_cell.length_c   1.000
_cell.angle_alpha   90.00
_cell.angle_beta   90.00
_cell.angle_gamma   90.00
#
_symmetry.space_group_name_H-M   'P 1'
#
loop_
_entity.id
_entity.type
_entity.pdbx_description
1 polymer ?
#
loop_
_entity_poly.entity_id
_entity_poly.type
_entity_poly.pdbx_seq_one_letter_code
_entity_poly.pdbx_strand_id
1 'polypeptide(L)'
;EPLQLIQPQFQLAAACPSASVFPPSFRELPPPPLELFDLDETFSSEKARLAQITNKCTEEDLEFYVRKCGDILGVTNKLPKDQQDAKHILEHIFFQVVEFKKLNQEHDIDTNETAFQDNF
;
A
#
# COMPACT_ATOMS: atom_id res chain seq x y z
N GLU A 1 91.06 -18.28 -5.84
CA GLU A 1 90.09 -17.43 -5.12
C GLU A 1 89.86 -17.99 -3.73
N PRO A 2 89.73 -17.16 -2.69
CA PRO A 2 89.39 -17.64 -1.35
C PRO A 2 87.92 -18.08 -1.30
N LEU A 3 87.66 -19.20 -0.61
CA LEU A 3 86.31 -19.71 -0.38
C LEU A 3 85.47 -18.68 0.39
N GLN A 4 84.29 -18.36 -0.14
CA GLN A 4 83.31 -17.53 0.58
C GLN A 4 82.32 -18.41 1.34
N LEU A 5 82.07 -18.03 2.59
CA LEU A 5 81.14 -18.73 3.48
C LEU A 5 79.70 -18.35 3.11
N ILE A 6 78.83 -19.34 2.88
CA ILE A 6 77.40 -19.09 2.69
C ILE A 6 76.81 -18.74 4.06
N GLN A 7 76.18 -17.57 4.17
CA GLN A 7 75.48 -17.22 5.40
C GLN A 7 74.22 -18.09 5.56
N PRO A 8 74.05 -18.77 6.71
CA PRO A 8 72.86 -19.58 6.95
C PRO A 8 71.61 -18.70 6.99
N GLN A 9 70.54 -19.14 6.33
CA GLN A 9 69.22 -18.54 6.49
C GLN A 9 68.53 -19.18 7.69
N PHE A 10 68.49 -18.46 8.81
CA PHE A 10 67.71 -18.87 9.97
C PHE A 10 66.25 -18.48 9.76
N GLN A 11 65.37 -19.46 9.59
CA GLN A 11 63.94 -19.23 9.65
C GLN A 11 63.49 -19.25 11.12
N LEU A 12 62.97 -18.11 11.60
CA LEU A 12 62.31 -18.06 12.90
C LEU A 12 60.95 -18.77 12.77
N ALA A 13 60.61 -19.66 13.69
CA ALA A 13 59.28 -20.28 13.70
C ALA A 13 58.22 -19.18 13.83
N ALA A 14 57.27 -19.13 12.88
CA ALA A 14 56.13 -18.22 12.98
C ALA A 14 55.30 -18.59 14.22
N ALA A 15 54.80 -17.59 14.94
CA ALA A 15 53.86 -17.83 16.03
C ALA A 15 52.67 -18.65 15.51
N CYS A 16 52.25 -19.67 16.26
CA CYS A 16 51.13 -20.52 15.86
C CYS A 16 49.89 -19.65 15.64
N PRO A 17 49.22 -19.71 14.47
CA PRO A 17 48.04 -18.89 14.23
C PRO A 17 46.93 -19.29 15.19
N SER A 18 46.43 -18.35 15.98
CA SER A 18 45.26 -18.58 16.84
C SER A 18 44.01 -18.62 15.97
N ALA A 19 43.21 -19.69 16.07
CA ALA A 19 41.89 -19.73 15.46
C ALA A 19 40.97 -18.70 16.10
N SER A 20 40.22 -17.94 15.28
CA SER A 20 39.16 -17.07 15.79
C SER A 20 38.03 -17.92 16.35
N VAL A 21 37.60 -17.63 17.59
CA VAL A 21 36.49 -18.32 18.25
C VAL A 21 35.34 -17.34 18.48
N PHE A 22 34.11 -17.83 18.38
CA PHE A 22 32.95 -17.05 18.78
C PHE A 22 33.01 -16.78 20.29
N PRO A 23 32.74 -15.54 20.73
CA PRO A 23 32.63 -15.24 22.16
C PRO A 23 31.42 -15.98 22.77
N PRO A 24 31.38 -16.16 24.11
CA PRO A 24 30.22 -16.73 24.77
C PRO A 24 28.94 -15.96 24.42
N SER A 25 27.91 -16.67 23.95
CA SER A 25 26.61 -16.07 23.63
C SER A 25 25.91 -15.63 24.91
N PHE A 26 25.55 -14.36 24.99
CA PHE A 26 24.64 -13.87 26.01
C PHE A 26 23.21 -14.36 25.74
N ARG A 27 22.36 -14.39 26.77
CA ARG A 27 20.92 -14.63 26.55
C ARG A 27 20.32 -13.44 25.81
N GLU A 28 19.87 -13.69 24.58
CA GLU A 28 19.07 -12.75 23.82
C GLU A 28 17.62 -12.74 24.34
N LEU A 29 16.93 -11.61 24.16
CA LEU A 29 15.51 -11.52 24.44
C LEU A 29 14.75 -12.44 23.47
N PRO A 30 13.61 -13.03 23.90
CA PRO A 30 12.76 -13.75 22.97
C PRO A 30 12.30 -12.81 21.83
N PRO A 31 12.07 -13.33 20.62
CA PRO A 31 11.51 -12.54 19.53
C PRO A 31 10.14 -11.96 19.93
N PRO A 32 9.75 -10.80 19.37
CA PRO A 32 8.43 -10.24 19.61
C PRO A 32 7.34 -11.28 19.24
N PRO A 33 6.27 -11.39 20.03
CA PRO A 33 5.19 -12.32 19.76
C PRO A 33 4.52 -11.95 18.42
N LEU A 34 4.16 -12.97 17.64
CA LEU A 34 3.43 -12.77 16.40
C LEU A 34 1.96 -12.46 16.71
N GLU A 35 1.52 -11.26 16.35
CA GLU A 35 0.11 -10.87 16.40
C GLU A 35 -0.62 -11.34 15.14
N LEU A 36 -1.75 -12.02 15.33
CA LEU A 36 -2.57 -12.54 14.24
C LEU A 36 -3.67 -11.53 13.91
N PHE A 37 -3.32 -10.53 13.09
CA PHE A 37 -4.29 -9.56 12.56
C PHE A 37 -5.05 -10.15 11.36
N ASP A 38 -6.33 -9.81 11.25
CA ASP A 38 -7.07 -9.99 10.01
C ASP A 38 -6.63 -8.92 8.99
N LEU A 39 -5.78 -9.33 8.05
CA LEU A 39 -5.23 -8.43 7.04
C LEU A 39 -6.31 -7.89 6.08
N ASP A 40 -7.40 -8.63 5.87
CA ASP A 40 -8.51 -8.15 5.04
C ASP A 40 -9.30 -7.07 5.78
N GLU A 41 -9.39 -7.14 7.11
CA GLU A 41 -9.99 -6.07 7.89
C GLU A 41 -9.12 -4.81 7.87
N THR A 42 -7.79 -4.96 8.02
CA THR A 42 -6.89 -3.81 8.20
C THR A 42 -6.37 -3.19 6.90
N PHE A 43 -6.18 -3.98 5.83
CA PHE A 43 -5.51 -3.54 4.60
C PHE A 43 -6.36 -3.66 3.34
N SER A 44 -7.60 -4.14 3.42
CA SER A 44 -8.44 -4.27 2.23
C SER A 44 -8.71 -2.92 1.59
N SER A 45 -8.45 -2.85 0.28
CA SER A 45 -8.73 -1.66 -0.53
C SER A 45 -10.21 -1.29 -0.48
N GLU A 46 -10.52 -0.01 -0.68
CA GLU A 46 -11.89 0.48 -0.78
C GLU A 46 -12.71 -0.33 -1.80
N LYS A 47 -12.12 -0.66 -2.95
CA LYS A 47 -12.74 -1.48 -3.99
C LYS A 47 -13.12 -2.88 -3.51
N ALA A 48 -12.23 -3.54 -2.78
CA ALA A 48 -12.49 -4.88 -2.25
C ALA A 48 -13.57 -4.84 -1.16
N ARG A 49 -13.54 -3.84 -0.27
CA ARG A 49 -14.57 -3.63 0.76
C ARG A 49 -15.94 -3.33 0.15
N LEU A 50 -16.00 -2.53 -0.92
CA LEU A 50 -17.23 -2.28 -1.67
C LEU A 50 -17.78 -3.58 -2.28
N ALA A 51 -16.93 -4.37 -2.96
CA ALA A 51 -17.37 -5.64 -3.53
C ALA A 51 -17.93 -6.60 -2.46
N GLN A 52 -17.29 -6.66 -1.29
CA GLN A 52 -17.76 -7.48 -0.18
C GLN A 52 -19.12 -7.03 0.35
N ILE A 53 -19.36 -5.73 0.54
CA ILE A 53 -20.65 -5.24 1.04
C ILE A 53 -21.77 -5.42 0.00
N THR A 54 -21.47 -5.24 -1.29
CA THR A 54 -22.43 -5.49 -2.39
C THR A 54 -22.87 -6.95 -2.43
N ASN A 55 -21.97 -7.90 -2.19
CA ASN A 55 -22.33 -9.33 -2.17
C ASN A 55 -23.15 -9.74 -0.94
N LYS A 56 -23.18 -8.93 0.11
CA LYS A 56 -23.85 -9.23 1.39
C LYS A 56 -25.23 -8.60 1.52
N CYS A 57 -25.53 -7.54 0.78
CA CYS A 57 -26.77 -6.77 0.93
C CYS A 57 -27.77 -7.15 -0.16
N THR A 58 -29.06 -7.06 0.18
CA THR A 58 -30.17 -7.15 -0.77
C THR A 58 -30.92 -5.82 -0.86
N GLU A 59 -32.03 -5.77 -1.60
CA GLU A 59 -32.82 -4.53 -1.80
C GLU A 59 -33.45 -4.04 -0.48
N GLU A 60 -33.64 -4.92 0.49
CA GLU A 60 -34.16 -4.61 1.81
C GLU A 60 -33.14 -3.83 2.68
N ASP A 61 -31.85 -3.89 2.33
CA ASP A 61 -30.75 -3.30 3.10
C ASP A 61 -30.24 -1.98 2.51
N LEU A 62 -30.98 -1.33 1.61
CA LEU A 62 -30.53 -0.16 0.85
C LEU A 62 -29.95 0.96 1.72
N GLU A 63 -30.62 1.32 2.81
CA GLU A 63 -30.15 2.38 3.73
C GLU A 63 -28.79 2.01 4.35
N PHE A 64 -28.64 0.76 4.78
CA PHE A 64 -27.40 0.26 5.35
C PHE A 64 -26.28 0.20 4.32
N TYR A 65 -26.59 -0.34 3.13
CA TYR A 65 -25.65 -0.47 2.02
C TYR A 65 -25.05 0.88 1.63
N VAL A 66 -25.90 1.89 1.40
CA VAL A 66 -25.45 3.23 0.98
C VAL A 66 -24.59 3.88 2.06
N ARG A 67 -25.00 3.82 3.34
CA ARG A 67 -24.18 4.37 4.43
C ARG A 67 -22.83 3.69 4.55
N LYS A 68 -22.77 2.36 4.41
CA LYS A 68 -21.50 1.62 4.44
C LYS A 68 -20.59 1.98 3.26
N CYS A 69 -21.15 2.15 2.06
CA CYS A 69 -20.40 2.67 0.93
C CYS A 69 -19.87 4.08 1.19
N GLY A 70 -20.66 4.95 1.81
CA GLY A 70 -20.24 6.28 2.25
C GLY A 70 -19.08 6.26 3.25
N ASP A 71 -19.09 5.32 4.19
CA ASP A 71 -17.99 5.12 5.16
C ASP A 71 -16.72 4.62 4.46
N ILE A 72 -16.84 3.66 3.54
CA ILE A 72 -15.71 3.09 2.79
C ILE A 72 -15.05 4.16 1.92
N LEU A 73 -15.83 5.02 1.26
CA LEU A 73 -15.35 6.09 0.39
C LEU A 73 -14.97 7.38 1.15
N GLY A 74 -15.08 7.38 2.48
CA GLY A 74 -14.81 8.56 3.31
C GLY A 74 -15.75 9.75 3.08
N VAL A 75 -16.91 9.52 2.48
CA VAL A 75 -17.94 10.55 2.22
C VAL A 75 -18.66 10.95 3.50
N THR A 76 -18.95 9.98 4.38
CA THR A 76 -19.66 10.22 5.65
C THR A 76 -19.00 11.31 6.49
N ASN A 77 -17.66 11.37 6.49
CA ASN A 77 -16.88 12.35 7.25
C ASN A 77 -16.96 13.78 6.69
N LYS A 78 -17.44 13.94 5.45
CA LYS A 78 -17.62 15.23 4.78
C LYS A 78 -19.01 15.83 5.01
N LEU A 79 -19.92 15.05 5.59
CA LEU A 79 -21.31 15.43 5.83
C LEU A 79 -21.53 15.82 7.30
N PRO A 80 -22.47 16.76 7.58
CA PRO A 80 -22.93 17.05 8.93
C PRO A 80 -23.44 15.77 9.62
N LYS A 81 -23.29 15.67 10.95
CA LYS A 81 -23.67 14.46 11.71
C LYS A 81 -25.15 14.11 11.61
N ASP A 82 -25.99 15.12 11.39
CA ASP A 82 -27.44 15.03 11.20
C ASP A 82 -27.84 14.63 9.76
N GLN A 83 -26.88 14.60 8.83
CA GLN A 83 -27.11 14.38 7.39
C GLN A 83 -26.24 13.23 6.86
N GLN A 84 -26.14 12.15 7.64
CA GLN A 84 -25.41 10.92 7.27
C GLN A 84 -26.37 9.78 6.89
N ASP A 85 -27.57 10.11 6.45
CA ASP A 85 -28.50 9.15 5.87
C ASP A 85 -28.12 8.81 4.41
N ALA A 86 -28.74 7.76 3.85
CA ALA A 86 -28.44 7.34 2.49
C ALA A 86 -28.67 8.44 1.43
N LYS A 87 -29.66 9.32 1.66
CA LYS A 87 -30.05 10.35 0.70
C LYS A 87 -28.97 11.41 0.54
N HIS A 88 -28.47 11.96 1.64
CA HIS A 88 -27.42 12.98 1.61
C HIS A 88 -26.08 12.41 1.11
N ILE A 89 -25.79 11.13 1.41
CA ILE A 89 -24.60 10.45 0.86
C ILE A 89 -24.68 10.34 -0.66
N LEU A 90 -25.81 9.88 -1.19
CA LEU A 90 -26.01 9.79 -2.64
C LEU A 90 -25.98 11.17 -3.31
N GLU A 91 -26.64 12.17 -2.72
CA GLU A 91 -26.62 13.54 -3.22
C GLU A 91 -25.18 14.07 -3.35
N HIS A 92 -24.36 13.89 -2.32
CA HIS A 92 -22.97 14.30 -2.33
C HIS A 92 -22.16 13.62 -3.44
N ILE A 93 -22.33 12.30 -3.60
CA ILE A 93 -21.65 11.52 -4.64
C ILE A 93 -22.12 11.96 -6.04
N PHE A 94 -23.42 12.12 -6.25
CA PHE A 94 -23.97 12.53 -7.54
C PHE A 94 -23.50 13.94 -7.92
N PHE A 95 -23.45 14.87 -6.97
CA PHE A 95 -22.91 16.20 -7.21
C PHE A 95 -21.46 16.12 -7.70
N GLN A 96 -20.60 15.34 -7.03
CA GLN A 96 -19.21 15.15 -7.47
C GLN A 96 -19.12 14.53 -8.86
N VAL A 97 -19.92 13.52 -9.18
CA VAL A 97 -19.93 12.88 -10.51
C VAL A 97 -20.36 13.87 -11.59
N VAL A 98 -21.39 14.68 -11.31
CA VAL A 98 -21.86 15.72 -12.24
C VAL A 98 -20.78 16.77 -12.47
N GLU A 99 -20.16 17.29 -11.41
CA GLU A 99 -19.07 18.27 -11.52
C GLU A 99 -17.85 17.70 -12.27
N PHE A 100 -17.46 16.46 -11.96
CA PHE A 100 -16.39 15.76 -12.69
C PHE A 100 -16.69 15.64 -14.18
N LYS A 101 -17.93 15.29 -14.54
CA LYS A 101 -18.34 15.20 -15.95
C LYS A 101 -18.39 16.56 -16.65
N LYS A 102 -18.73 17.64 -15.97
CA LYS A 102 -18.71 19.00 -16.56
C LYS A 102 -17.28 19.39 -16.98
N LEU A 103 -16.28 19.09 -16.15
CA LEU A 103 -14.87 19.37 -16.46
C LEU A 103 -14.37 18.58 -17.66
N ASN A 104 -14.90 17.37 -17.88
CA ASN A 104 -14.54 16.54 -19.03
C ASN A 104 -15.29 16.93 -20.32
N GLN A 105 -16.35 17.76 -20.25
CA GLN A 105 -17.07 18.18 -21.45
C GLN A 105 -16.20 19.06 -22.37
N GLU A 106 -15.30 19.89 -21.83
CA GLU A 106 -14.41 20.71 -22.68
C GLU A 106 -13.47 19.83 -23.52
N HIS A 107 -13.03 18.68 -23.02
CA HIS A 107 -12.14 17.76 -23.75
C HIS A 107 -12.86 16.89 -24.79
N ASP A 108 -14.11 16.50 -24.53
CA ASP A 108 -14.91 15.69 -25.45
C ASP A 108 -15.45 16.52 -26.64
N ILE A 109 -15.65 17.83 -26.48
CA ILE A 109 -16.10 18.71 -27.56
C ILE A 109 -14.96 18.95 -28.57
N ASP A 110 -13.75 19.25 -28.11
CA ASP A 110 -12.60 19.51 -28.99
C ASP A 110 -12.21 18.27 -29.83
N THR A 111 -12.35 17.06 -29.26
CA THR A 111 -12.02 15.81 -29.97
C THR A 111 -13.08 15.46 -31.04
N ASN A 112 -14.36 15.78 -30.80
CA ASN A 112 -15.43 15.54 -31.76
C ASN A 112 -15.49 16.58 -32.89
N GLU A 113 -15.11 17.84 -32.65
CA GLU A 113 -15.06 18.84 -33.73
C GLU A 113 -13.91 18.56 -34.73
N THR A 114 -12.76 18.09 -34.24
CA THR A 114 -11.63 17.73 -35.11
C THR A 114 -11.96 16.54 -36.02
N ALA A 115 -12.74 15.57 -35.53
CA ALA A 115 -13.17 14.41 -36.32
C ALA A 115 -14.22 14.73 -37.42
N PHE A 116 -14.94 15.85 -37.29
CA PHE A 116 -15.91 16.30 -38.30
C PHE A 116 -15.30 17.22 -39.38
N GLN A 117 -14.15 17.84 -39.12
CA GLN A 117 -13.45 18.67 -40.11
C GLN A 117 -12.51 17.87 -41.03
N ASP A 118 -12.04 16.70 -40.62
CA ASP A 118 -11.17 15.83 -41.45
C ASP A 118 -11.94 14.98 -42.50
N ASN A 119 -13.27 15.16 -42.63
CA ASN A 119 -14.13 14.40 -43.55
C ASN A 119 -14.75 15.23 -44.69
N PHE A 120 -14.25 16.43 -44.98
CA PHE A 120 -14.61 17.21 -46.17
C PHE A 120 -13.41 17.83 -46.88
#